data_AF-A0A395IJP1-F1
#
_entry.id   AF-A0A395IJP1-F1
#
_cell.length_a   1.000
_cell.length_b   1.000
_cell.length_c   1.000
_cell.angle_alpha   90.00
_cell.angle_beta   90.00
_cell.angle_gamma   90.00
#
_symmetry.space_group_name_H-M   'P 1'
#
loop_
_entity.id
_entity.type
_entity.pdbx_description
1 polymer ?
#
loop_
_entity_poly.entity_id
_entity_poly.type
_entity_poly.pdbx_seq_one_letter_code
_entity_poly.pdbx_strand_id
1 'polypeptide(L)'
;MSWLAIHYKTLASQQFGALPLRSSVDLTTCVTHDIESALKAGQKTTLLTMDVKGAFDAVLPGRLINRLREQGWPNNLVKWIQSFATNRYIKIRLDGETGPKTALNCGLPQGSPISPILFMLYIAPIFWMGNPMKRFGYADDIALLASSDCLQENCEVLQANMQEALDWGKSEGITFDPKKSELIHFYKGHRTLTDAPAVQTEGLRIETKPGPLRWLGVYFDRKLSFKSHVKILSAKALKVANALRSFNNTCRGIPPCFTRRVAIACALKKCYFASETWWPGRFRPKSSISNLKISNRVDGHLGLLNKVVLTCARATLPVYKTTNLAVLHEESKLRPAEIELNQTSQLFAVRTTRLDPYHPLRIRADLVKSGNRRLPSSRFARTIVALPPSEQVNPLAHPPWEQRETRAEAELRVVGPLGRSKAQAAKDFKTFYASIPRNDLQVFSDGSKSEGKDGATGGGYIVTQYDIEVARHAFSLGLNAEVFDAEATAATRGAAAALAQPSARFAKDLWIFLDNYEVTLRLGSHFNGSSQSVFDDFLDISRAWAQRPRLPHLPPGEIRIRWVPGHLNILGNEAADKAAKEGAALPPPLIRSAP
;
A
#
# COMPACT_ATOMS: atom_id res chain seq x y z
N MET A 1 3.72 6.16 17.49
CA MET A 1 2.51 5.40 17.90
C MET A 1 1.80 4.73 16.74
N SER A 2 1.41 5.42 15.64
CA SER A 2 0.67 4.79 14.54
C SER A 2 1.35 3.55 13.92
N TRP A 3 2.68 3.59 13.73
CA TRP A 3 3.43 2.42 13.27
C TRP A 3 3.35 1.25 14.27
N LEU A 4 3.57 1.52 15.56
CA LEU A 4 3.48 0.53 16.64
C LEU A 4 2.08 -0.12 16.69
N ALA A 5 1.03 0.70 16.51
CA ALA A 5 -0.34 0.20 16.53
C ALA A 5 -0.63 -0.81 15.41
N ILE A 6 -0.02 -0.63 14.23
CA ILE A 6 -0.10 -1.59 13.13
C ILE A 6 0.79 -2.81 13.41
N HIS A 7 2.05 -2.58 13.77
CA HIS A 7 3.04 -3.62 13.96
C HIS A 7 2.64 -4.62 15.05
N TYR A 8 2.17 -4.11 16.20
CA TYR A 8 1.67 -4.90 17.33
C TYR A 8 0.16 -5.19 17.26
N LYS A 9 -0.51 -4.82 16.15
CA LYS A 9 -1.93 -5.10 15.90
C LYS A 9 -2.86 -4.64 17.02
N THR A 10 -2.56 -3.50 17.65
CA THR A 10 -3.37 -2.97 18.77
C THR A 10 -4.72 -2.43 18.30
N LEU A 11 -4.81 -2.00 17.05
CA LEU A 11 -6.04 -1.57 16.38
C LEU A 11 -6.52 -2.67 15.42
N ALA A 12 -7.83 -2.81 15.26
CA ALA A 12 -8.39 -3.75 14.30
C ALA A 12 -7.94 -3.42 12.87
N SER A 13 -7.78 -4.45 12.04
CA SER A 13 -7.26 -4.29 10.67
C SER A 13 -8.09 -3.34 9.83
N GLN A 14 -9.40 -3.20 10.09
CA GLN A 14 -10.32 -2.36 9.33
C GLN A 14 -10.57 -0.97 9.95
N GLN A 15 -9.77 -0.58 10.94
CA GLN A 15 -9.83 0.73 11.59
C GLN A 15 -8.75 1.66 11.03
N PHE A 16 -9.15 2.67 10.26
CA PHE A 16 -8.30 3.57 9.46
C PHE A 16 -8.43 5.03 9.96
N GLY A 17 -7.66 5.94 9.35
CA GLY A 17 -7.65 7.36 9.67
C GLY A 17 -6.21 7.84 9.87
N ALA A 18 -5.77 7.88 11.12
CA ALA A 18 -4.44 8.35 11.55
C ALA A 18 -3.29 7.34 11.34
N LEU A 19 -3.48 6.40 10.42
CA LEU A 19 -2.56 5.29 10.19
C LEU A 19 -1.87 5.42 8.82
N PRO A 20 -0.57 5.12 8.74
CA PRO A 20 0.14 5.19 7.46
C PRO A 20 -0.43 4.19 6.45
N LEU A 21 -0.43 4.63 5.19
CA LEU A 21 -0.83 3.84 4.01
C LEU A 21 -2.27 3.30 4.01
N ARG A 22 -3.14 3.83 4.87
CA ARG A 22 -4.54 3.43 5.05
C ARG A 22 -5.48 4.57 4.66
N SER A 23 -6.10 4.49 3.48
CA SER A 23 -6.98 5.54 2.92
C SER A 23 -8.46 5.18 3.03
N SER A 24 -9.34 6.18 2.95
CA SER A 24 -10.78 5.94 2.89
C SER A 24 -11.20 5.07 1.71
N VAL A 25 -10.55 5.26 0.56
CA VAL A 25 -10.78 4.50 -0.68
C VAL A 25 -10.50 3.01 -0.47
N ASP A 26 -9.55 2.67 0.39
CA ASP A 26 -9.23 1.28 0.69
C ASP A 26 -10.37 0.60 1.44
N LEU A 27 -10.97 1.27 2.41
CA LEU A 27 -12.13 0.76 3.15
C LEU A 27 -13.36 0.64 2.26
N THR A 28 -13.66 1.66 1.45
CA THR A 28 -14.79 1.59 0.51
C THR A 28 -14.60 0.48 -0.50
N THR A 29 -13.35 0.19 -0.90
CA THR A 29 -13.02 -0.95 -1.76
C THR A 29 -13.19 -2.29 -1.03
N CYS A 30 -12.77 -2.40 0.24
CA CYS A 30 -13.01 -3.59 1.07
C CYS A 30 -14.50 -3.89 1.21
N VAL A 31 -15.30 -2.88 1.59
CA VAL A 31 -16.76 -2.99 1.73
C VAL A 31 -17.40 -3.40 0.39
N THR A 32 -17.01 -2.75 -0.71
CA THR A 32 -17.52 -3.09 -2.05
C THR A 32 -17.16 -4.53 -2.45
N HIS A 33 -15.93 -4.98 -2.17
CA HIS A 33 -15.49 -6.34 -2.44
C HIS A 33 -16.32 -7.37 -1.66
N ASP A 34 -16.56 -7.13 -0.38
CA ASP A 34 -17.32 -8.02 0.49
C ASP A 34 -18.78 -8.11 0.04
N ILE A 35 -19.42 -6.97 -0.27
CA ILE A 35 -20.79 -6.92 -0.79
C ILE A 35 -20.88 -7.67 -2.12
N GLU A 36 -19.99 -7.40 -3.07
CA GLU A 36 -20.03 -8.09 -4.37
C GLU A 36 -19.81 -9.60 -4.25
N SER A 37 -18.93 -10.03 -3.34
CA SER A 37 -18.66 -11.44 -3.08
C SER A 37 -19.88 -12.13 -2.46
N ALA A 38 -20.53 -11.51 -1.47
CA ALA A 38 -21.77 -12.01 -0.87
C ALA A 38 -22.91 -12.09 -1.90
N LEU A 39 -23.12 -11.01 -2.68
CA LEU A 39 -24.11 -11.00 -3.76
C LEU A 39 -23.86 -12.13 -4.77
N LYS A 40 -22.59 -12.40 -5.11
CA LYS A 40 -22.24 -13.50 -6.01
C LYS A 40 -22.57 -14.86 -5.41
N ALA A 41 -22.39 -15.03 -4.11
CA ALA A 41 -22.77 -16.23 -3.36
C ALA A 41 -24.30 -16.41 -3.22
N GLY A 42 -25.11 -15.43 -3.65
CA GLY A 42 -26.57 -15.50 -3.58
C GLY A 42 -27.16 -14.78 -2.38
N GLN A 43 -26.31 -14.34 -1.45
CA GLN A 43 -26.70 -13.61 -0.25
C GLN A 43 -27.14 -12.18 -0.56
N LYS A 44 -27.88 -11.61 0.38
CA LYS A 44 -28.22 -10.18 0.48
C LYS A 44 -27.31 -9.55 1.52
N THR A 45 -27.04 -8.26 1.41
CA THR A 45 -26.14 -7.57 2.32
C THR A 45 -26.73 -6.25 2.76
N THR A 46 -26.55 -5.89 4.02
CA THR A 46 -27.00 -4.62 4.59
C THR A 46 -25.81 -3.90 5.20
N LEU A 47 -25.70 -2.61 4.94
CA LEU A 47 -24.70 -1.72 5.54
C LEU A 47 -25.42 -0.67 6.40
N LEU A 48 -24.99 -0.55 7.65
CA LEU A 48 -25.42 0.47 8.59
C LEU A 48 -24.23 1.37 8.93
N THR A 49 -24.37 2.67 8.76
CA THR A 49 -23.35 3.64 9.19
C THR A 49 -23.72 4.27 10.52
N MET A 50 -22.72 4.57 11.34
CA MET A 50 -22.85 5.22 12.64
C MET A 50 -21.85 6.39 12.73
N ASP A 51 -22.26 7.48 13.37
CA ASP A 51 -21.46 8.69 13.58
C ASP A 51 -21.21 8.90 15.07
N VAL A 52 -19.95 9.10 15.47
CA VAL A 52 -19.61 9.47 16.85
C VAL A 52 -19.80 10.97 17.04
N LYS A 53 -20.67 11.34 17.98
CA LYS A 53 -20.96 12.75 18.28
C LYS A 53 -19.81 13.39 19.04
N GLY A 54 -19.27 14.48 18.51
CA GLY A 54 -18.25 15.29 19.22
C GLY A 54 -16.96 14.53 19.50
N ALA A 55 -16.49 13.75 18.53
CA ALA A 55 -15.36 12.80 18.63
C ALA A 55 -14.23 13.21 19.58
N PHE A 56 -13.29 14.06 19.14
CA PHE A 56 -12.13 14.44 19.95
C PHE A 56 -12.50 15.05 21.30
N ASP A 57 -13.62 15.75 21.38
CA ASP A 57 -14.07 16.46 22.57
C ASP A 57 -14.64 15.52 23.65
N ALA A 58 -15.14 14.35 23.24
CA ALA A 58 -15.74 13.34 24.12
C ALA A 58 -14.71 12.47 24.87
N VAL A 59 -13.43 12.50 24.50
CA VAL A 59 -12.41 11.63 25.10
C VAL A 59 -12.18 11.98 26.57
N LEU A 60 -12.36 11.03 27.46
CA LEU A 60 -12.08 11.20 28.89
C LEU A 60 -10.62 10.81 29.20
N PRO A 61 -9.76 11.73 29.70
CA PRO A 61 -8.35 11.44 29.92
C PRO A 61 -8.09 10.20 30.78
N GLY A 62 -8.79 10.04 31.90
CA GLY A 62 -8.62 8.88 32.78
C GLY A 62 -8.89 7.54 32.09
N ARG A 63 -9.95 7.47 31.27
CA ARG A 63 -10.30 6.27 30.50
C ARG A 63 -9.29 6.00 29.39
N LEU A 64 -8.85 7.04 28.69
CA LEU A 64 -7.79 6.92 27.68
C LEU A 64 -6.51 6.33 28.30
N ILE A 65 -6.09 6.82 29.47
CA ILE A 65 -4.90 6.31 30.15
C ILE A 65 -5.05 4.85 30.57
N ASN A 66 -6.22 4.46 31.11
CA ASN A 66 -6.48 3.05 31.43
C ASN A 66 -6.44 2.18 30.17
N ARG A 67 -7.08 2.63 29.08
CA ARG A 67 -7.08 1.93 27.80
C ARG A 67 -5.66 1.69 27.26
N LEU A 68 -4.80 2.70 27.34
CA LEU A 68 -3.42 2.56 26.89
C LEU A 68 -2.62 1.58 27.75
N ARG A 69 -2.89 1.50 29.06
CA ARG A 69 -2.26 0.49 29.94
C ARG A 69 -2.74 -0.92 29.60
N GLU A 70 -4.06 -1.10 29.40
CA GLU A 70 -4.64 -2.38 29.00
C GLU A 70 -4.11 -2.88 27.65
N GLN A 71 -3.86 -1.96 26.71
CA GLN A 71 -3.24 -2.25 25.42
C GLN A 71 -1.72 -2.52 25.50
N GLY A 72 -1.11 -2.42 26.68
CA GLY A 72 0.31 -2.72 26.89
C GLY A 72 1.28 -1.62 26.45
N TRP A 73 0.84 -0.36 26.34
CA TRP A 73 1.73 0.74 25.97
C TRP A 73 2.78 1.04 27.06
N PRO A 74 4.03 1.39 26.69
CA PRO A 74 5.08 1.70 27.66
C PRO A 74 4.70 2.78 28.67
N ASN A 75 5.01 2.56 29.95
CA ASN A 75 4.61 3.44 31.05
C ASN A 75 5.10 4.89 30.90
N ASN A 76 6.31 5.10 30.37
CA ASN A 76 6.84 6.44 30.08
C ASN A 76 5.98 7.18 29.04
N LEU A 77 5.55 6.49 27.98
CA LEU A 77 4.67 7.04 26.96
C LEU A 77 3.28 7.34 27.54
N VAL A 78 2.73 6.44 28.34
CA VAL A 78 1.43 6.64 29.01
C VAL A 78 1.47 7.87 29.93
N LYS A 79 2.53 8.04 30.74
CA LYS A 79 2.71 9.23 31.58
C LYS A 79 2.80 10.52 30.77
N TRP A 80 3.50 10.49 29.64
CA TRP A 80 3.58 11.63 28.73
C TRP A 80 2.20 11.97 28.13
N ILE A 81 1.42 10.97 27.70
CA ILE A 81 0.04 11.18 27.21
C ILE A 81 -0.86 11.71 28.31
N GLN A 82 -0.69 11.25 29.56
CA GLN A 82 -1.44 11.75 30.70
C GLN A 82 -1.16 13.25 30.93
N SER A 83 0.11 13.65 30.90
CA SER A 83 0.50 15.06 30.98
C SER A 83 -0.04 15.87 29.80
N PHE A 84 -0.13 15.29 28.61
CA PHE A 84 -0.67 15.94 27.42
C PHE A 84 -2.20 16.15 27.49
N ALA A 85 -2.94 15.20 28.04
CA ALA A 85 -4.41 15.20 28.04
C ALA A 85 -5.04 15.93 29.24
N THR A 86 -4.31 16.12 30.34
CA THR A 86 -4.81 16.69 31.61
C THR A 86 -4.35 18.13 31.86
N ASN A 87 -4.97 18.82 32.84
CA ASN A 87 -4.63 20.19 33.24
C ASN A 87 -4.63 21.21 32.09
N ARG A 88 -5.56 21.06 31.14
CA ARG A 88 -5.72 21.96 29.99
C ARG A 88 -6.67 23.10 30.31
N TYR A 89 -6.41 24.27 29.74
CA TYR A 89 -7.25 25.46 29.90
C TYR A 89 -7.47 26.14 28.55
N ILE A 90 -8.63 26.76 28.37
CA ILE A 90 -8.94 27.63 27.23
C ILE A 90 -9.21 29.05 27.71
N LYS A 91 -8.91 30.03 26.85
CA LYS A 91 -9.35 31.41 26.97
C LYS A 91 -9.92 31.85 25.63
N ILE A 92 -10.98 32.66 25.66
CA ILE A 92 -11.56 33.25 24.46
C ILE A 92 -11.00 34.66 24.32
N ARG A 93 -10.58 35.05 23.12
CA ARG A 93 -10.21 36.43 22.80
C ARG A 93 -11.19 37.00 21.79
N LEU A 94 -11.83 38.11 22.12
CA LEU A 94 -12.75 38.84 21.26
C LEU A 94 -12.36 40.33 21.29
N ASP A 95 -12.23 40.96 20.12
CA ASP A 95 -11.90 42.39 19.97
C ASP A 95 -10.70 42.88 20.79
N GLY A 96 -9.67 42.04 20.93
CA GLY A 96 -8.44 42.35 21.67
C GLY A 96 -8.50 42.04 23.16
N GLU A 97 -9.69 41.84 23.73
CA GLU A 97 -9.86 41.44 25.13
C GLU A 97 -9.81 39.92 25.28
N THR A 98 -9.10 39.43 26.30
CA THR A 98 -8.98 38.00 26.59
C THR A 98 -9.75 37.66 27.85
N GLY A 99 -10.75 36.80 27.73
CA GLY A 99 -11.60 36.36 28.82
C GLY A 99 -10.89 35.45 29.86
N PRO A 100 -11.63 35.03 30.89
CA PRO A 100 -11.10 34.21 31.98
C PRO A 100 -10.63 32.83 31.50
N LYS A 101 -9.77 32.18 32.30
CA LYS A 101 -9.36 30.79 32.05
C LYS A 101 -10.48 29.84 32.41
N THR A 102 -10.85 28.96 31.49
CA THR A 102 -11.76 27.85 31.74
C THR A 102 -11.01 26.53 31.63
N ALA A 103 -11.10 25.70 32.66
CA ALA A 103 -10.49 24.37 32.65
C ALA A 103 -11.22 23.43 31.67
N LEU A 104 -10.46 22.63 30.93
CA LEU A 104 -10.99 21.57 30.07
C LEU A 104 -10.81 20.21 30.76
N ASN A 105 -11.93 19.62 31.17
CA ASN A 105 -11.94 18.33 31.87
C ASN A 105 -11.95 17.12 30.91
N CYS A 106 -12.30 17.33 29.64
CA CYS A 106 -12.38 16.30 28.62
C CYS A 106 -11.84 16.78 27.27
N GLY A 107 -11.63 15.82 26.40
CA GLY A 107 -11.24 16.00 25.02
C GLY A 107 -9.74 15.89 24.77
N LEU A 108 -9.39 15.81 23.49
CA LEU A 108 -8.03 15.87 22.98
C LEU A 108 -7.81 17.20 22.23
N PRO A 109 -6.61 17.83 22.32
CA PRO A 109 -6.31 19.04 21.57
C PRO A 109 -6.52 18.87 20.06
N GLN A 110 -7.45 19.62 19.48
CA GLN A 110 -7.67 19.63 18.03
C GLN A 110 -6.47 20.24 17.30
N GLY A 111 -6.09 19.67 16.16
CA GLY A 111 -4.90 20.09 15.39
C GLY A 111 -3.58 19.49 15.89
N SER A 112 -3.55 18.84 17.05
CA SER A 112 -2.36 18.09 17.49
C SER A 112 -2.18 16.81 16.65
N PRO A 113 -0.97 16.52 16.15
CA PRO A 113 -0.71 15.32 15.34
C PRO A 113 -0.98 13.99 16.07
N ILE A 114 -0.93 13.96 17.41
CA ILE A 114 -1.14 12.73 18.19
C ILE A 114 -2.62 12.49 18.55
N SER A 115 -3.46 13.53 18.57
CA SER A 115 -4.87 13.39 18.93
C SER A 115 -5.62 12.36 18.07
N PRO A 116 -5.45 12.33 16.73
CA PRO A 116 -6.11 11.34 15.87
C PRO A 116 -5.81 9.88 16.26
N ILE A 117 -4.55 9.53 16.51
CA ILE A 117 -4.20 8.14 16.90
C ILE A 117 -4.67 7.81 18.31
N LEU A 118 -4.65 8.77 19.24
CA LEU A 118 -5.19 8.56 20.60
C LEU A 118 -6.69 8.33 20.59
N PHE A 119 -7.44 9.09 19.77
CA PHE A 119 -8.87 8.86 19.59
C PHE A 119 -9.14 7.47 19.01
N MET A 120 -8.39 7.06 17.99
CA MET A 120 -8.52 5.71 17.43
C MET A 120 -8.25 4.61 18.47
N LEU A 121 -7.21 4.75 19.29
CA LEU A 121 -6.89 3.80 20.36
C LEU A 121 -7.97 3.78 21.45
N TYR A 122 -8.61 4.93 21.72
CA TYR A 122 -9.72 5.05 22.65
C TYR A 122 -10.94 4.25 22.20
N ILE A 123 -11.34 4.41 20.93
CA ILE A 123 -12.52 3.74 20.35
C ILE A 123 -12.25 2.33 19.82
N ALA A 124 -11.01 1.86 19.90
CA ALA A 124 -10.57 0.58 19.32
C ALA A 124 -11.46 -0.63 19.67
N PRO A 125 -11.98 -0.78 20.91
CA PRO A 125 -12.82 -1.93 21.27
C PRO A 125 -14.06 -2.11 20.38
N ILE A 126 -14.68 -1.03 19.87
CA ILE A 126 -15.85 -1.12 18.98
C ILE A 126 -15.57 -2.00 17.75
N PHE A 127 -14.33 -1.98 17.25
CA PHE A 127 -13.94 -2.72 16.06
C PHE A 127 -13.53 -4.17 16.35
N TRP A 128 -13.39 -4.53 17.63
CA TRP A 128 -13.09 -5.89 18.08
C TRP A 128 -14.34 -6.67 18.53
N MET A 129 -15.43 -5.96 18.82
CA MET A 129 -16.73 -6.56 19.17
C MET A 129 -17.38 -7.31 18.01
N GLY A 130 -18.20 -8.30 18.34
CA GLY A 130 -18.90 -9.14 17.36
C GLY A 130 -17.94 -9.77 16.34
N ASN A 131 -18.15 -9.49 15.06
CA ASN A 131 -17.24 -9.90 13.98
C ASN A 131 -16.39 -8.72 13.48
N PRO A 132 -15.10 -8.63 13.84
CA PRO A 132 -14.21 -7.54 13.44
C PRO A 132 -14.08 -7.35 11.93
N MET A 133 -14.20 -8.43 11.15
CA MET A 133 -14.11 -8.38 9.68
C MET A 133 -15.32 -7.71 9.02
N LYS A 134 -16.38 -7.45 9.79
CA LYS A 134 -17.62 -6.80 9.34
C LYS A 134 -17.83 -5.40 9.92
N ARG A 135 -16.84 -4.88 10.66
CA ARG A 135 -16.81 -3.53 11.20
C ARG A 135 -15.72 -2.72 10.52
N PHE A 136 -16.06 -1.58 9.97
CA PHE A 136 -15.14 -0.70 9.24
C PHE A 136 -15.15 0.66 9.92
N GLY A 137 -13.99 1.27 10.11
CA GLY A 137 -13.87 2.55 10.79
C GLY A 137 -12.91 3.48 10.09
N TYR A 138 -13.28 4.74 9.90
CA TYR A 138 -12.35 5.78 9.48
C TYR A 138 -12.45 6.95 10.45
N ALA A 139 -11.47 7.08 11.34
CA ALA A 139 -11.56 7.98 12.48
C ALA A 139 -12.88 7.78 13.25
N ASP A 140 -13.81 8.74 13.17
CA ASP A 140 -15.12 8.77 13.84
C ASP A 140 -16.27 8.16 13.02
N ASP A 141 -16.08 7.94 11.72
CA ASP A 141 -17.05 7.25 10.87
C ASP A 141 -16.98 5.73 11.09
N ILE A 142 -18.11 5.11 11.47
CA ILE A 142 -18.22 3.66 11.64
C ILE A 142 -19.21 3.09 10.62
N ALA A 143 -18.92 1.91 10.10
CA ALA A 143 -19.85 1.14 9.27
C ALA A 143 -19.85 -0.34 9.67
N LEU A 144 -21.05 -0.90 9.80
CA LEU A 144 -21.33 -2.28 10.16
C LEU A 144 -21.97 -2.98 8.97
N LEU A 145 -21.50 -4.18 8.63
CA LEU A 145 -21.93 -4.95 7.47
C LEU A 145 -22.50 -6.31 7.90
N ALA A 146 -23.69 -6.67 7.42
CA ALA A 146 -24.25 -8.01 7.60
C ALA A 146 -24.60 -8.62 6.25
N SER A 147 -24.29 -9.91 6.07
CA SER A 147 -24.58 -10.65 4.84
C SER A 147 -25.18 -12.01 5.18
N SER A 148 -26.38 -12.28 4.67
CA SER A 148 -27.11 -13.54 4.83
C SER A 148 -28.12 -13.70 3.69
N ASP A 149 -28.88 -14.80 3.65
CA ASP A 149 -29.91 -15.01 2.62
C ASP A 149 -31.16 -14.12 2.84
N CYS A 150 -31.29 -13.50 4.01
CA CYS A 150 -32.44 -12.72 4.44
C CYS A 150 -32.07 -11.28 4.85
N LEU A 151 -32.82 -10.28 4.37
CA LEU A 151 -32.59 -8.89 4.80
C LEU A 151 -33.00 -8.65 6.27
N GLN A 152 -34.01 -9.38 6.76
CA GLN A 152 -34.50 -9.26 8.12
C GLN A 152 -33.44 -9.74 9.12
N GLU A 153 -32.86 -10.91 8.88
CA GLU A 153 -31.74 -11.45 9.67
C GLU A 153 -30.54 -10.48 9.67
N ASN A 154 -30.20 -9.89 8.52
CA ASN A 154 -29.16 -8.86 8.46
C ASN A 154 -29.48 -7.66 9.38
N CYS A 155 -30.74 -7.19 9.40
CA CYS A 155 -31.14 -6.08 10.28
C CYS A 155 -31.09 -6.47 11.76
N GLU A 156 -31.48 -7.70 12.12
CA GLU A 156 -31.40 -8.21 13.50
C GLU A 156 -29.95 -8.28 13.99
N VAL A 157 -29.03 -8.79 13.14
CA VAL A 157 -27.59 -8.81 13.44
C VAL A 157 -27.04 -7.38 13.59
N LEU A 158 -27.43 -6.46 12.72
CA LEU A 158 -26.96 -5.07 12.80
C LEU A 158 -27.55 -4.33 14.00
N GLN A 159 -28.79 -4.62 14.37
CA GLN A 159 -29.44 -4.11 15.58
C GLN A 159 -28.70 -4.54 16.84
N ALA A 160 -28.37 -5.84 16.96
CA ALA A 160 -27.58 -6.35 18.08
C ALA A 160 -26.19 -5.69 18.16
N ASN A 161 -25.49 -5.60 17.02
CA ASN A 161 -24.16 -4.96 16.95
C ASN A 161 -24.22 -3.46 17.28
N MET A 162 -25.25 -2.76 16.83
CA MET A 162 -25.44 -1.34 17.13
C MET A 162 -25.74 -1.14 18.61
N GLN A 163 -26.61 -1.95 19.20
CA GLN A 163 -26.94 -1.87 20.62
C GLN A 163 -25.71 -2.13 21.50
N GLU A 164 -24.92 -3.16 21.18
CA GLU A 164 -23.64 -3.44 21.86
C GLU A 164 -22.69 -2.24 21.79
N ALA A 165 -22.56 -1.61 20.62
CA ALA A 165 -21.72 -0.42 20.45
C ALA A 165 -22.26 0.79 21.24
N LEU A 166 -23.58 0.99 21.27
CA LEU A 166 -24.23 2.06 22.05
C LEU A 166 -24.00 1.86 23.55
N ASP A 167 -24.18 0.66 24.07
CA ASP A 167 -24.04 0.38 25.50
C ASP A 167 -22.59 0.46 25.95
N TRP A 168 -21.65 -0.04 25.13
CA TRP A 168 -20.23 0.20 25.36
C TRP A 168 -19.89 1.68 25.31
N GLY A 169 -20.42 2.41 24.33
CA GLY A 169 -20.22 3.86 24.19
C GLY A 169 -20.68 4.62 25.44
N LYS A 170 -21.90 4.36 25.92
CA LYS A 170 -22.44 4.90 27.18
C LYS A 170 -21.47 4.62 28.34
N SER A 171 -20.97 3.38 28.45
CA SER A 171 -20.05 2.98 29.51
C SER A 171 -18.70 3.70 29.45
N GLU A 172 -18.26 4.15 28.26
CA GLU A 172 -16.96 4.81 28.01
C GLU A 172 -17.09 6.33 27.77
N GLY A 173 -18.26 6.93 27.96
CA GLY A 173 -18.48 8.35 27.72
C GLY A 173 -18.45 8.76 26.24
N ILE A 174 -18.68 7.81 25.32
CA ILE A 174 -18.82 8.04 23.89
C ILE A 174 -20.31 8.06 23.55
N THR A 175 -20.76 9.11 22.88
CA THR A 175 -22.15 9.23 22.41
C THR A 175 -22.19 9.11 20.90
N PHE A 176 -23.11 8.31 20.37
CA PHE A 176 -23.37 8.23 18.94
C PHE A 176 -24.49 9.21 18.54
N ASP A 177 -24.57 9.56 17.25
CA ASP A 177 -25.70 10.29 16.68
C ASP A 177 -26.58 9.37 15.83
N PRO A 178 -27.64 8.77 16.42
CA PRO A 178 -28.56 7.90 15.69
C PRO A 178 -29.24 8.60 14.50
N LYS A 179 -29.44 9.93 14.54
CA LYS A 179 -30.13 10.66 13.46
C LYS A 179 -29.29 10.76 12.19
N LYS A 180 -27.96 10.70 12.33
CA LYS A 180 -27.02 10.64 11.20
C LYS A 180 -26.73 9.23 10.72
N SER A 181 -27.23 8.21 11.43
CA SER A 181 -27.08 6.83 10.99
C SER A 181 -27.90 6.60 9.72
N GLU A 182 -27.33 5.85 8.78
CA GLU A 182 -27.97 5.54 7.50
C GLU A 182 -27.89 4.04 7.23
N LEU A 183 -28.95 3.52 6.61
CA LEU A 183 -29.09 2.10 6.27
C LEU A 183 -29.22 1.95 4.76
N ILE A 184 -28.53 0.98 4.19
CA ILE A 184 -28.71 0.59 2.78
C ILE A 184 -28.64 -0.93 2.61
N HIS A 185 -29.56 -1.47 1.83
CA HIS A 185 -29.56 -2.87 1.42
C HIS A 185 -28.98 -3.04 0.01
N PHE A 186 -28.26 -4.14 -0.17
CA PHE A 186 -27.71 -4.61 -1.43
C PHE A 186 -28.26 -6.01 -1.71
N TYR A 187 -28.97 -6.17 -2.83
CA TYR A 187 -29.56 -7.45 -3.24
C TYR A 187 -29.81 -7.49 -4.74
N LYS A 188 -29.83 -8.69 -5.31
CA LYS A 188 -30.17 -8.93 -6.71
C LYS A 188 -31.70 -8.78 -6.87
N GLY A 189 -32.13 -7.94 -7.81
CA GLY A 189 -33.54 -7.70 -8.08
C GLY A 189 -33.78 -6.36 -8.77
N HIS A 190 -34.82 -6.30 -9.62
CA HIS A 190 -35.14 -5.09 -10.38
C HIS A 190 -35.91 -4.07 -9.54
N ARG A 191 -36.87 -4.53 -8.74
CA ARG A 191 -37.73 -3.68 -7.90
C ARG A 191 -37.04 -3.32 -6.59
N THR A 192 -37.17 -2.07 -6.20
CA THR A 192 -36.89 -1.64 -4.83
C THR A 192 -38.01 -2.20 -3.95
N LEU A 193 -37.68 -2.79 -2.82
CA LEU A 193 -38.67 -3.28 -1.87
C LEU A 193 -39.41 -2.07 -1.28
N THR A 194 -40.75 -2.14 -1.27
CA THR A 194 -41.60 -1.11 -0.66
C THR A 194 -41.53 -1.19 0.86
N ASP A 195 -41.53 -2.41 1.41
CA ASP A 195 -41.39 -2.70 2.85
C ASP A 195 -40.05 -3.38 3.11
N ALA A 196 -38.96 -2.60 3.05
CA ALA A 196 -37.64 -3.09 3.40
C ALA A 196 -37.49 -3.16 4.94
N PRO A 197 -36.88 -4.24 5.49
CA PRO A 197 -36.55 -4.32 6.90
C PRO A 197 -35.75 -3.11 7.40
N ALA A 198 -36.06 -2.64 8.60
CA ALA A 198 -35.38 -1.53 9.26
C ALA A 198 -34.56 -2.02 10.46
N VAL A 199 -33.59 -1.23 10.89
CA VAL A 199 -32.88 -1.45 12.17
C VAL A 199 -33.58 -0.64 13.25
N GLN A 200 -33.95 -1.27 14.36
CA GLN A 200 -34.59 -0.59 15.50
C GLN A 200 -33.62 -0.52 16.69
N THR A 201 -33.59 0.62 17.38
CA THR A 201 -32.83 0.80 18.64
C THR A 201 -33.70 1.53 19.65
N GLU A 202 -33.26 1.65 20.90
CA GLU A 202 -33.97 2.34 21.99
C GLU A 202 -34.35 3.79 21.60
N GLY A 203 -35.53 3.96 21.00
CA GLY A 203 -36.09 5.24 20.58
C GLY A 203 -35.86 5.66 19.12
N LEU A 204 -35.16 4.89 18.28
CA LEU A 204 -35.00 5.24 16.85
C LEU A 204 -35.14 4.03 15.92
N ARG A 205 -35.95 4.21 14.87
CA ARG A 205 -36.06 3.30 13.72
C ARG A 205 -35.28 3.87 12.54
N ILE A 206 -34.25 3.16 12.11
CA ILE A 206 -33.37 3.54 11.00
C ILE A 206 -33.82 2.77 9.76
N GLU A 207 -34.45 3.49 8.84
CA GLU A 207 -34.96 2.96 7.58
C GLU A 207 -34.05 3.31 6.41
N THR A 208 -34.19 2.60 5.30
CA THR A 208 -33.51 2.96 4.06
C THR A 208 -34.07 4.25 3.49
N LYS A 209 -33.20 5.23 3.24
CA LYS A 209 -33.58 6.49 2.58
C LYS A 209 -33.60 6.32 1.05
N PRO A 210 -34.47 7.04 0.32
CA PRO A 210 -34.43 7.05 -1.13
C PRO A 210 -33.16 7.76 -1.63
N GLY A 211 -32.44 7.11 -2.54
CA GLY A 211 -31.20 7.64 -3.12
C GLY A 211 -29.95 6.89 -2.66
N PRO A 212 -28.76 7.40 -3.02
CA PRO A 212 -27.50 6.77 -2.62
C PRO A 212 -27.11 7.17 -1.19
N LEU A 213 -26.57 6.21 -0.43
CA LEU A 213 -25.95 6.45 0.87
C LEU A 213 -24.53 7.00 0.65
N ARG A 214 -24.16 8.10 1.32
CA ARG A 214 -22.81 8.67 1.23
C ARG A 214 -21.98 8.23 2.43
N TRP A 215 -20.90 7.50 2.17
CA TRP A 215 -19.95 7.10 3.21
C TRP A 215 -18.50 7.29 2.73
N LEU A 216 -17.67 7.91 3.55
CA LEU A 216 -16.28 8.29 3.25
C LEU A 216 -16.09 9.04 1.91
N GLY A 217 -17.10 9.81 1.51
CA GLY A 217 -17.12 10.55 0.25
C GLY A 217 -17.58 9.77 -0.98
N VAL A 218 -17.85 8.47 -0.86
CA VAL A 218 -18.38 7.61 -1.93
C VAL A 218 -19.89 7.47 -1.80
N TYR A 219 -20.61 7.57 -2.91
CA TYR A 219 -22.07 7.42 -2.96
C TYR A 219 -22.45 6.01 -3.42
N PHE A 220 -22.91 5.19 -2.48
CA PHE A 220 -23.35 3.81 -2.70
C PHE A 220 -24.82 3.76 -3.08
N ASP A 221 -25.13 3.16 -4.24
CA ASP A 221 -26.49 2.78 -4.59
C ASP A 221 -26.71 1.27 -4.38
N ARG A 222 -27.97 0.87 -4.24
CA ARG A 222 -28.41 -0.52 -4.04
C ARG A 222 -27.76 -1.54 -4.99
N LYS A 223 -27.47 -1.15 -6.24
CA LYS A 223 -26.91 -2.04 -7.27
C LYS A 223 -25.38 -1.95 -7.38
N LEU A 224 -24.73 -1.12 -6.57
CA LEU A 224 -23.31 -0.77 -6.71
C LEU A 224 -22.96 -0.34 -8.15
N SER A 225 -23.88 0.40 -8.77
CA SER A 225 -23.70 0.93 -10.14
C SER A 225 -22.90 2.22 -10.15
N PHE A 226 -22.84 2.95 -9.03
CA PHE A 226 -22.15 4.22 -8.83
C PHE A 226 -22.52 5.33 -9.82
N LYS A 227 -23.70 5.22 -10.46
CA LYS A 227 -24.19 6.23 -11.41
C LYS A 227 -24.35 7.61 -10.75
N SER A 228 -24.92 7.63 -9.55
CA SER A 228 -25.10 8.87 -8.79
C SER A 228 -23.76 9.47 -8.36
N HIS A 229 -22.81 8.64 -7.93
CA HIS A 229 -21.44 9.06 -7.58
C HIS A 229 -20.77 9.81 -8.73
N VAL A 230 -20.71 9.15 -9.90
CA VAL A 230 -20.08 9.72 -11.09
C VAL A 230 -20.81 10.98 -11.56
N LYS A 231 -22.15 11.00 -11.52
CA LYS A 231 -22.94 12.18 -11.90
C LYS A 231 -22.64 13.39 -11.00
N ILE A 232 -22.63 13.19 -9.69
CA ILE A 232 -22.39 14.26 -8.70
C ILE A 232 -20.96 14.82 -8.86
N LEU A 233 -19.96 13.94 -8.94
CA LEU A 233 -18.56 14.37 -9.07
C LEU A 233 -18.26 14.99 -10.42
N SER A 234 -18.78 14.44 -11.52
CA SER A 234 -18.63 15.04 -12.86
C SER A 234 -19.24 16.43 -12.91
N ALA A 235 -20.41 16.65 -12.30
CA ALA A 235 -21.02 17.97 -12.25
C ALA A 235 -20.16 18.97 -11.45
N LYS A 236 -19.61 18.55 -10.31
CA LYS A 236 -18.69 19.38 -9.51
C LYS A 236 -17.41 19.70 -10.26
N ALA A 237 -16.83 18.73 -10.96
CA ALA A 237 -15.61 18.90 -11.75
C ALA A 237 -15.85 19.78 -12.99
N LEU A 238 -17.02 19.65 -13.63
CA LEU A 238 -17.38 20.45 -14.80
C LEU A 238 -17.51 21.95 -14.46
N LYS A 239 -17.98 22.30 -13.25
CA LYS A 239 -17.98 23.69 -12.76
C LYS A 239 -16.57 24.27 -12.75
N VAL A 240 -15.60 23.52 -12.22
CA VAL A 240 -14.18 23.92 -12.21
C VAL A 240 -13.63 24.00 -13.62
N ALA A 241 -13.90 23.01 -14.46
CA ALA A 241 -13.43 22.98 -15.85
C ALA A 241 -13.96 24.17 -16.68
N ASN A 242 -15.22 24.56 -16.48
CA ASN A 242 -15.81 25.73 -17.13
C ASN A 242 -15.17 27.04 -16.63
N ALA A 243 -14.89 27.16 -15.33
CA ALA A 243 -14.17 28.31 -14.80
C ALA A 243 -12.74 28.40 -15.36
N LEU A 244 -12.03 27.27 -15.49
CA LEU A 244 -10.73 27.24 -16.16
C LEU A 244 -10.82 27.69 -17.62
N ARG A 245 -11.86 27.25 -18.31
CA ARG A 245 -12.10 27.66 -19.70
C ARG A 245 -12.37 29.16 -19.83
N SER A 246 -12.95 29.83 -18.83
CA SER A 246 -13.15 31.28 -18.90
C SER A 246 -11.88 32.11 -18.74
N PHE A 247 -10.79 31.54 -18.21
CA PHE A 247 -9.51 32.26 -18.08
C PHE A 247 -8.67 32.28 -19.36
N ASN A 248 -8.99 31.41 -20.33
CA ASN A 248 -8.16 31.22 -21.53
C ASN A 248 -8.99 31.33 -22.82
N ASN A 249 -8.46 32.04 -23.80
CA ASN A 249 -8.95 32.05 -25.17
C ASN A 249 -7.78 31.89 -26.16
N THR A 250 -8.07 31.90 -27.47
CA THR A 250 -7.07 31.71 -28.53
C THR A 250 -5.98 32.78 -28.58
N CYS A 251 -6.21 33.95 -27.96
CA CYS A 251 -5.32 35.11 -28.03
C CYS A 251 -4.64 35.44 -26.71
N ARG A 252 -5.26 35.10 -25.57
CA ARG A 252 -4.82 35.48 -24.21
C ARG A 252 -5.18 34.38 -23.21
N GLY A 253 -4.37 34.22 -22.18
CA GLY A 253 -4.66 33.31 -21.08
C GLY A 253 -3.43 32.91 -20.29
N ILE A 254 -3.67 32.00 -19.35
CA ILE A 254 -2.65 31.33 -18.56
C ILE A 254 -1.92 30.33 -19.46
N PRO A 255 -0.57 30.23 -19.38
CA PRO A 255 0.18 29.24 -20.14
C PRO A 255 -0.39 27.82 -20.01
N PRO A 256 -0.45 27.02 -21.11
CA PRO A 256 -1.07 25.70 -21.12
C PRO A 256 -0.57 24.76 -20.02
N CYS A 257 0.72 24.80 -19.70
CA CYS A 257 1.32 23.95 -18.67
C CYS A 257 0.70 24.16 -17.27
N PHE A 258 0.40 25.41 -16.90
CA PHE A 258 -0.24 25.74 -15.63
C PHE A 258 -1.73 25.40 -15.67
N THR A 259 -2.43 25.73 -16.74
CA THR A 259 -3.85 25.38 -16.90
C THR A 259 -4.05 23.86 -16.81
N ARG A 260 -3.20 23.08 -17.48
CA ARG A 260 -3.20 21.61 -17.40
C ARG A 260 -3.01 21.14 -15.96
N ARG A 261 -2.04 21.71 -15.23
CA ARG A 261 -1.77 21.36 -13.84
C ARG A 261 -2.99 21.61 -12.95
N VAL A 262 -3.65 22.76 -13.09
CA VAL A 262 -4.86 23.09 -12.34
C VAL A 262 -6.04 22.19 -12.76
N ALA A 263 -6.19 21.91 -14.05
CA ALA A 263 -7.22 20.99 -14.53
C ALA A 263 -7.07 19.58 -13.94
N ILE A 264 -5.85 19.04 -13.95
CA ILE A 264 -5.56 17.73 -13.35
C ILE A 264 -5.85 17.77 -11.84
N ALA A 265 -5.30 18.75 -11.13
CA ALA A 265 -5.37 18.81 -9.67
C ALA A 265 -6.79 19.09 -9.14
N CYS A 266 -7.52 20.01 -9.76
CA CYS A 266 -8.77 20.55 -9.21
C CYS A 266 -10.04 19.99 -9.87
N ALA A 267 -9.98 19.59 -11.15
CA ALA A 267 -11.11 19.03 -11.87
C ALA A 267 -11.02 17.50 -12.00
N LEU A 268 -9.95 16.98 -12.62
CA LEU A 268 -9.85 15.55 -12.95
C LEU A 268 -9.71 14.66 -11.72
N LYS A 269 -8.82 15.00 -10.76
CA LYS A 269 -8.71 14.25 -9.48
C LYS A 269 -10.04 14.17 -8.74
N LYS A 270 -10.85 15.24 -8.77
CA LYS A 270 -12.17 15.28 -8.16
C LYS A 270 -13.18 14.40 -8.91
N CYS A 271 -13.09 14.39 -10.24
CA CYS A 271 -13.93 13.59 -11.12
C CYS A 271 -13.69 12.09 -10.96
N TYR A 272 -12.42 11.69 -10.78
CA TYR A 272 -11.99 10.30 -10.64
C TYR A 272 -11.93 9.79 -9.20
N PHE A 273 -12.38 10.59 -8.23
CA PHE A 273 -12.31 10.23 -6.83
C PHE A 273 -12.93 8.84 -6.55
N ALA A 274 -12.16 7.99 -5.87
CA ALA A 274 -12.47 6.61 -5.52
C ALA A 274 -12.72 5.68 -6.72
N SER A 275 -12.16 5.97 -7.90
CA SER A 275 -12.28 5.10 -9.08
C SER A 275 -11.82 3.66 -8.83
N GLU A 276 -10.85 3.47 -7.95
CA GLU A 276 -10.36 2.20 -7.44
C GLU A 276 -11.49 1.35 -6.82
N THR A 277 -12.47 2.01 -6.19
CA THR A 277 -13.68 1.37 -5.65
C THR A 277 -14.73 1.14 -6.72
N TRP A 278 -15.06 2.14 -7.55
CA TRP A 278 -16.27 2.08 -8.37
C TRP A 278 -16.07 1.66 -9.83
N TRP A 279 -14.85 1.70 -10.38
CA TRP A 279 -14.56 1.38 -11.78
C TRP A 279 -14.39 -0.13 -11.99
N PRO A 280 -15.25 -0.82 -12.76
CA PRO A 280 -15.15 -2.26 -12.98
C PRO A 280 -14.40 -2.63 -14.27
N GLY A 281 -13.84 -1.64 -14.99
CA GLY A 281 -13.47 -1.77 -16.40
C GLY A 281 -14.69 -1.68 -17.32
N ARG A 282 -14.48 -1.31 -18.60
CA ARG A 282 -15.58 -1.25 -19.58
C ARG A 282 -16.20 -2.62 -19.88
N PHE A 283 -15.35 -3.65 -19.87
CA PHE A 283 -15.74 -5.03 -20.15
C PHE A 283 -15.24 -5.98 -19.05
N ARG A 284 -15.89 -7.13 -18.93
CA ARG A 284 -15.46 -8.25 -18.09
C ARG A 284 -15.51 -9.56 -18.87
N PRO A 285 -14.72 -10.59 -18.51
CA PRO A 285 -14.82 -11.90 -19.12
C PRO A 285 -16.18 -12.55 -18.84
N LYS A 286 -16.75 -13.24 -19.85
CA LYS A 286 -18.01 -13.99 -19.73
C LYS A 286 -17.84 -15.27 -18.91
N SER A 287 -16.78 -16.01 -19.17
CA SER A 287 -16.39 -17.22 -18.42
C SER A 287 -14.87 -17.29 -18.31
N SER A 288 -14.36 -18.15 -17.45
CA SER A 288 -12.91 -18.39 -17.33
C SER A 288 -12.31 -19.06 -18.57
N ILE A 289 -13.14 -19.62 -19.46
CA ILE A 289 -12.73 -20.45 -20.60
C ILE A 289 -12.91 -19.70 -21.93
N SER A 290 -13.86 -18.77 -22.02
CA SER A 290 -14.16 -18.06 -23.26
C SER A 290 -13.48 -16.69 -23.32
N ASN A 291 -12.93 -16.34 -24.49
CA ASN A 291 -12.44 -14.98 -24.79
C ASN A 291 -13.56 -13.93 -24.96
N LEU A 292 -14.83 -14.36 -24.85
CA LEU A 292 -15.98 -13.47 -24.94
C LEU A 292 -16.05 -12.49 -23.77
N LYS A 293 -16.26 -11.21 -24.10
CA LYS A 293 -16.35 -10.10 -23.15
C LYS A 293 -17.79 -9.60 -23.03
N ILE A 294 -18.21 -9.26 -21.82
CA ILE A 294 -19.52 -8.66 -21.51
C ILE A 294 -19.30 -7.22 -21.06
N SER A 295 -20.12 -6.30 -21.57
CA SER A 295 -20.11 -4.90 -21.11
C SER A 295 -20.55 -4.77 -19.65
N ASN A 296 -19.82 -3.98 -18.86
CA ASN A 296 -20.22 -3.57 -17.52
C ASN A 296 -21.25 -2.42 -17.53
N ARG A 297 -21.71 -1.98 -18.71
CA ARG A 297 -22.72 -0.91 -18.90
C ARG A 297 -22.31 0.43 -18.27
N VAL A 298 -21.03 0.78 -18.44
CA VAL A 298 -20.41 2.01 -17.88
C VAL A 298 -20.23 3.13 -18.92
N ASP A 299 -20.74 2.98 -20.15
CA ASP A 299 -20.61 4.00 -21.19
C ASP A 299 -21.23 5.35 -20.78
N GLY A 300 -22.31 5.32 -19.99
CA GLY A 300 -22.89 6.53 -19.39
C GLY A 300 -21.95 7.25 -18.41
N HIS A 301 -21.12 6.51 -17.66
CA HIS A 301 -20.08 7.12 -16.83
C HIS A 301 -19.02 7.77 -17.71
N LEU A 302 -18.52 7.04 -18.70
CA LEU A 302 -17.49 7.53 -19.62
C LEU A 302 -17.96 8.79 -20.36
N GLY A 303 -19.22 8.86 -20.78
CA GLY A 303 -19.79 10.06 -21.42
C GLY A 303 -19.72 11.31 -20.51
N LEU A 304 -20.07 11.18 -19.23
CA LEU A 304 -19.99 12.29 -18.27
C LEU A 304 -18.54 12.71 -17.99
N LEU A 305 -17.65 11.73 -17.81
CA LEU A 305 -16.24 11.99 -17.51
C LEU A 305 -15.52 12.60 -18.70
N ASN A 306 -15.72 12.06 -19.90
CA ASN A 306 -15.12 12.59 -21.13
C ASN A 306 -15.59 14.03 -21.41
N LYS A 307 -16.83 14.39 -21.04
CA LYS A 307 -17.27 15.80 -21.12
C LYS A 307 -16.39 16.71 -20.26
N VAL A 308 -16.04 16.29 -19.04
CA VAL A 308 -15.15 17.07 -18.15
C VAL A 308 -13.74 17.13 -18.74
N VAL A 309 -13.18 16.00 -19.17
CA VAL A 309 -11.83 15.92 -19.77
C VAL A 309 -11.72 16.83 -20.99
N LEU A 310 -12.69 16.77 -21.90
CA LEU A 310 -12.69 17.56 -23.11
C LEU A 310 -12.87 19.06 -22.84
N THR A 311 -13.64 19.44 -21.82
CA THR A 311 -13.70 20.84 -21.38
C THR A 311 -12.34 21.30 -20.83
N CYS A 312 -11.68 20.47 -20.02
CA CYS A 312 -10.34 20.77 -19.49
C CYS A 312 -9.28 20.85 -20.59
N ALA A 313 -9.32 19.94 -21.56
CA ALA A 313 -8.40 19.94 -22.70
C ALA A 313 -8.55 21.21 -23.53
N ARG A 314 -9.80 21.64 -23.81
CA ARG A 314 -10.08 22.89 -24.51
C ARG A 314 -9.79 24.15 -23.68
N ALA A 315 -9.77 24.05 -22.35
CA ALA A 315 -9.27 25.13 -21.51
C ALA A 315 -7.73 25.23 -21.57
N THR A 316 -7.05 24.08 -21.64
CA THR A 316 -5.58 23.98 -21.71
C THR A 316 -5.05 24.44 -23.05
N LEU A 317 -5.68 23.98 -24.13
CA LEU A 317 -5.41 24.37 -25.50
C LEU A 317 -6.71 24.96 -26.08
N PRO A 318 -6.86 26.30 -26.07
CA PRO A 318 -8.04 26.96 -26.63
C PRO A 318 -8.11 26.73 -28.14
N VAL A 319 -8.79 25.64 -28.54
CA VAL A 319 -8.98 25.24 -29.94
C VAL A 319 -10.46 25.22 -30.31
N TYR A 320 -10.75 25.23 -31.60
CA TYR A 320 -12.11 25.13 -32.11
C TYR A 320 -12.80 23.84 -31.66
N LYS A 321 -14.14 23.87 -31.54
CA LYS A 321 -14.93 22.71 -31.12
C LYS A 321 -14.76 21.52 -32.07
N THR A 322 -14.52 21.81 -33.36
CA THR A 322 -14.34 20.86 -34.48
C THR A 322 -12.95 20.22 -34.55
N THR A 323 -11.98 20.65 -33.72
CA THR A 323 -10.65 20.03 -33.68
C THR A 323 -10.76 18.54 -33.40
N ASN A 324 -9.99 17.74 -34.15
CA ASN A 324 -9.94 16.30 -33.99
C ASN A 324 -9.63 15.92 -32.53
N LEU A 325 -10.43 15.04 -31.94
CA LEU A 325 -10.31 14.69 -30.52
C LEU A 325 -9.01 13.96 -30.20
N ALA A 326 -8.48 13.14 -31.10
CA ALA A 326 -7.21 12.44 -30.90
C ALA A 326 -6.06 13.44 -30.79
N VAL A 327 -6.01 14.43 -31.70
CA VAL A 327 -5.02 15.51 -31.66
C VAL A 327 -5.17 16.33 -30.38
N LEU A 328 -6.40 16.67 -29.98
CA LEU A 328 -6.63 17.43 -28.74
C LEU A 328 -6.13 16.68 -27.49
N HIS A 329 -6.36 15.37 -27.40
CA HIS A 329 -5.85 14.56 -26.29
C HIS A 329 -4.33 14.51 -26.27
N GLU A 330 -3.71 14.30 -27.43
CA GLU A 330 -2.25 14.22 -27.58
C GLU A 330 -1.58 15.54 -27.21
N GLU A 331 -2.02 16.66 -27.78
CA GLU A 331 -1.43 17.97 -27.55
C GLU A 331 -1.70 18.48 -26.13
N SER A 332 -2.91 18.28 -25.59
CA SER A 332 -3.22 18.71 -24.21
C SER A 332 -2.57 17.81 -23.16
N LYS A 333 -2.03 16.65 -23.58
CA LYS A 333 -1.49 15.60 -22.70
C LYS A 333 -2.49 15.21 -21.61
N LEU A 334 -3.78 15.20 -21.95
CA LEU A 334 -4.89 14.71 -21.12
C LEU A 334 -5.49 13.47 -21.76
N ARG A 335 -5.47 12.34 -21.05
CA ARG A 335 -5.94 11.06 -21.59
C ARG A 335 -7.47 10.98 -21.60
N PRO A 336 -8.07 10.22 -22.54
CA PRO A 336 -9.46 9.79 -22.42
C PRO A 336 -9.76 9.14 -21.06
N ALA A 337 -10.97 9.32 -20.54
CA ALA A 337 -11.30 8.88 -19.18
C ALA A 337 -11.16 7.37 -18.98
N GLU A 338 -11.46 6.55 -19.99
CA GLU A 338 -11.31 5.09 -19.90
C GLU A 338 -9.85 4.67 -19.64
N ILE A 339 -8.90 5.31 -20.33
CA ILE A 339 -7.47 5.00 -20.20
C ILE A 339 -6.98 5.37 -18.80
N GLU A 340 -7.35 6.56 -18.32
CA GLU A 340 -6.94 7.03 -16.99
C GLU A 340 -7.52 6.16 -15.86
N LEU A 341 -8.78 5.74 -15.98
CA LEU A 341 -9.42 4.85 -15.02
C LEU A 341 -8.81 3.43 -15.02
N ASN A 342 -8.49 2.90 -16.20
CA ASN A 342 -7.80 1.61 -16.31
C ASN A 342 -6.40 1.66 -15.71
N GLN A 343 -5.64 2.72 -16.00
CA GLN A 343 -4.32 2.94 -15.43
C GLN A 343 -4.39 3.08 -13.90
N THR A 344 -5.37 3.82 -13.39
CA THR A 344 -5.58 3.96 -11.94
C THR A 344 -5.89 2.62 -11.27
N SER A 345 -6.75 1.79 -11.89
CA SER A 345 -7.05 0.44 -11.41
C SER A 345 -5.81 -0.47 -11.37
N GLN A 346 -4.97 -0.42 -12.41
CA GLN A 346 -3.72 -1.18 -12.47
C GLN A 346 -2.72 -0.74 -11.40
N LEU A 347 -2.50 0.57 -11.25
CA LEU A 347 -1.62 1.12 -10.22
C LEU A 347 -2.13 0.79 -8.82
N PHE A 348 -3.45 0.81 -8.60
CA PHE A 348 -4.06 0.39 -7.35
C PHE A 348 -3.82 -1.10 -7.08
N ALA A 349 -3.93 -1.96 -8.10
CA ALA A 349 -3.59 -3.38 -8.00
C ALA A 349 -2.13 -3.58 -7.55
N VAL A 350 -1.18 -2.90 -8.21
CA VAL A 350 0.25 -2.93 -7.84
C VAL A 350 0.44 -2.41 -6.41
N ARG A 351 -0.24 -1.32 -6.03
CA ARG A 351 -0.16 -0.78 -4.68
C ARG A 351 -0.56 -1.83 -3.64
N THR A 352 -1.50 -2.74 -3.91
CA THR A 352 -1.87 -3.78 -2.94
C THR A 352 -0.72 -4.72 -2.58
N THR A 353 0.27 -4.93 -3.47
CA THR A 353 1.47 -5.72 -3.13
C THR A 353 2.47 -4.93 -2.29
N ARG A 354 2.30 -3.59 -2.22
CA ARG A 354 3.09 -2.65 -1.43
C ARG A 354 2.45 -2.24 -0.09
N LEU A 355 1.46 -3.00 0.37
CA LEU A 355 0.80 -2.78 1.67
C LEU A 355 1.34 -3.78 2.69
N ASP A 356 1.31 -3.39 3.96
CA ASP A 356 1.70 -4.29 5.05
C ASP A 356 0.78 -5.52 5.10
N PRO A 357 1.27 -6.70 5.58
CA PRO A 357 0.47 -7.92 5.65
C PRO A 357 -0.82 -7.80 6.48
N TYR A 358 -0.89 -6.85 7.41
CA TYR A 358 -2.07 -6.63 8.25
C TYR A 358 -3.11 -5.71 7.60
N HIS A 359 -2.82 -5.16 6.41
CA HIS A 359 -3.76 -4.31 5.69
C HIS A 359 -4.94 -5.12 5.12
N PRO A 360 -6.21 -4.68 5.29
CA PRO A 360 -7.38 -5.46 4.91
C PRO A 360 -7.54 -5.72 3.40
N LEU A 361 -7.10 -4.79 2.54
CA LEU A 361 -6.99 -5.05 1.09
C LEU A 361 -5.95 -6.12 0.77
N ARG A 362 -4.84 -6.15 1.51
CA ARG A 362 -3.75 -7.09 1.27
C ARG A 362 -4.20 -8.50 1.60
N ILE A 363 -4.84 -8.68 2.75
CA ILE A 363 -5.48 -9.94 3.17
C ILE A 363 -6.47 -10.42 2.11
N ARG A 364 -7.37 -9.54 1.62
CA ARG A 364 -8.34 -9.87 0.57
C ARG A 364 -7.66 -10.22 -0.76
N ALA A 365 -6.61 -9.51 -1.15
CA ALA A 365 -5.86 -9.79 -2.37
C ALA A 365 -5.18 -11.17 -2.31
N ASP A 366 -4.60 -11.53 -1.17
CA ASP A 366 -3.98 -12.83 -0.95
C ASP A 366 -5.01 -13.96 -0.98
N LEU A 367 -6.18 -13.78 -0.35
CA LEU A 367 -7.30 -14.71 -0.46
C LEU A 367 -7.83 -14.87 -1.90
N VAL A 368 -7.85 -13.79 -2.68
CA VAL A 368 -8.22 -13.85 -4.10
C VAL A 368 -7.19 -14.65 -4.91
N LYS A 369 -5.90 -14.52 -4.59
CA LYS A 369 -4.81 -15.23 -5.27
C LYS A 369 -4.73 -16.71 -4.88
N SER A 370 -5.00 -17.06 -3.62
CA SER A 370 -5.00 -18.44 -3.12
C SER A 370 -6.28 -19.20 -3.45
N GLY A 371 -7.40 -18.49 -3.67
CA GLY A 371 -8.68 -19.10 -4.03
C GLY A 371 -8.63 -19.88 -5.35
N ASN A 372 -9.28 -21.05 -5.36
CA ASN A 372 -9.45 -21.85 -6.58
C ASN A 372 -10.06 -21.01 -7.71
N ARG A 373 -9.51 -21.14 -8.94
CA ARG A 373 -9.71 -20.36 -10.19
C ARG A 373 -11.15 -20.25 -10.73
N ARG A 374 -12.17 -20.13 -9.87
CA ARG A 374 -13.52 -19.70 -10.27
C ARG A 374 -13.46 -18.24 -10.73
N LEU A 375 -14.40 -17.84 -11.58
CA LEU A 375 -14.56 -16.45 -12.01
C LEU A 375 -14.41 -15.50 -10.81
N PRO A 376 -13.67 -14.38 -10.91
CA PRO A 376 -13.44 -13.49 -9.77
C PRO A 376 -14.76 -12.96 -9.21
N SER A 377 -14.87 -12.88 -7.87
CA SER A 377 -16.13 -12.62 -7.18
C SER A 377 -16.62 -11.18 -7.32
N SER A 378 -15.69 -10.25 -7.50
CA SER A 378 -15.88 -8.80 -7.43
C SER A 378 -15.02 -8.09 -8.48
N ARG A 379 -15.22 -6.77 -8.65
CA ARG A 379 -14.35 -5.92 -9.47
C ARG A 379 -12.91 -5.88 -8.93
N PHE A 380 -12.74 -5.76 -7.62
CA PHE A 380 -11.43 -5.81 -6.97
C PHE A 380 -10.71 -7.12 -7.28
N ALA A 381 -11.41 -8.26 -7.14
CA ALA A 381 -10.82 -9.57 -7.43
C ALA A 381 -10.38 -9.70 -8.89
N ARG A 382 -11.14 -9.15 -9.86
CA ARG A 382 -10.72 -9.13 -11.27
C ARG A 382 -9.43 -8.35 -11.48
N THR A 383 -9.32 -7.19 -10.84
CA THR A 383 -8.12 -6.34 -10.90
C THR A 383 -6.90 -7.05 -10.29
N ILE A 384 -7.07 -7.74 -9.16
CA ILE A 384 -5.97 -8.49 -8.52
C ILE A 384 -5.53 -9.71 -9.35
N VAL A 385 -6.48 -10.48 -9.91
CA VAL A 385 -6.15 -11.64 -10.75
C VAL A 385 -5.46 -11.24 -12.06
N ALA A 386 -5.77 -10.05 -12.58
CA ALA A 386 -5.12 -9.51 -13.78
C ALA A 386 -3.70 -8.99 -13.52
N LEU A 387 -3.29 -8.83 -12.26
CA LEU A 387 -1.96 -8.36 -11.91
C LEU A 387 -0.93 -9.48 -12.17
N PRO A 388 0.15 -9.24 -12.93
CA PRO A 388 1.21 -10.21 -13.09
C PRO A 388 1.90 -10.51 -11.74
N PRO A 389 2.62 -11.63 -11.62
CA PRO A 389 3.47 -11.88 -10.47
C PRO A 389 4.33 -10.63 -10.19
N SER A 390 4.16 -10.07 -9.01
CA SER A 390 4.75 -8.79 -8.61
C SER A 390 5.37 -8.96 -7.23
N GLU A 391 6.52 -8.35 -7.02
CA GLU A 391 7.19 -8.34 -5.73
C GLU A 391 6.28 -7.74 -4.64
N GLN A 392 6.42 -8.31 -3.45
CA GLN A 392 5.78 -7.82 -2.24
C GLN A 392 6.79 -6.99 -1.45
N VAL A 393 6.46 -5.72 -1.23
CA VAL A 393 7.32 -4.82 -0.46
C VAL A 393 6.47 -4.25 0.67
N ASN A 394 6.88 -4.41 1.91
CA ASN A 394 6.25 -3.82 3.06
C ASN A 394 6.99 -2.52 3.45
N PRO A 395 6.46 -1.33 3.13
CA PRO A 395 7.12 -0.07 3.47
C PRO A 395 7.16 0.19 4.98
N LEU A 396 6.38 -0.56 5.76
CA LEU A 396 6.27 -0.48 7.21
C LEU A 396 6.98 -1.64 7.92
N ALA A 397 7.80 -2.44 7.22
CA ALA A 397 8.57 -3.54 7.83
C ALA A 397 9.44 -3.04 8.99
N HIS A 398 10.03 -1.86 8.79
CA HIS A 398 10.96 -1.21 9.70
C HIS A 398 10.35 0.02 10.37
N PRO A 399 10.68 0.31 11.65
CA PRO A 399 10.18 1.50 12.33
C PRO A 399 10.71 2.79 11.68
N PRO A 400 9.90 3.86 11.64
CA PRO A 400 10.27 5.10 10.97
C PRO A 400 11.40 5.88 11.67
N TRP A 401 11.71 5.56 12.93
CA TRP A 401 12.83 6.14 13.68
C TRP A 401 14.09 5.28 13.64
N GLU A 402 14.10 4.18 12.89
CA GLU A 402 15.31 3.39 12.66
C GLU A 402 16.35 4.26 11.95
N GLN A 403 17.54 4.35 12.53
CA GLN A 403 18.65 5.05 11.89
C GLN A 403 19.10 4.24 10.68
N ARG A 404 19.03 4.88 9.51
CA ARG A 404 19.49 4.29 8.26
C ARG A 404 20.88 4.83 7.97
N GLU A 405 21.77 3.94 7.54
CA GLU A 405 23.06 4.32 6.98
C GLU A 405 22.81 5.34 5.86
N THR A 406 23.50 6.47 5.93
CA THR A 406 23.44 7.48 4.88
C THR A 406 24.15 6.97 3.64
N ARG A 407 23.79 7.52 2.47
CA ARG A 407 24.49 7.13 1.23
C ARG A 407 26.01 7.33 1.37
N ALA A 408 26.46 8.45 1.93
CA ALA A 408 27.89 8.72 2.10
C ALA A 408 28.60 7.66 2.98
N GLU A 409 27.98 7.23 4.07
CA GLU A 409 28.50 6.15 4.92
C GLU A 409 28.56 4.82 4.16
N ALA A 410 27.50 4.47 3.42
CA ALA A 410 27.47 3.28 2.58
C ALA A 410 28.56 3.31 1.49
N GLU A 411 28.79 4.46 0.86
CA GLU A 411 29.83 4.64 -0.17
C GLU A 411 31.24 4.43 0.39
N LEU A 412 31.49 4.88 1.63
CA LEU A 412 32.73 4.62 2.35
C LEU A 412 32.88 3.14 2.71
N ARG A 413 31.81 2.50 3.21
CA ARG A 413 31.80 1.08 3.58
C ARG A 413 32.14 0.18 2.40
N VAL A 414 31.55 0.43 1.23
CA VAL A 414 31.73 -0.44 0.05
C VAL A 414 32.92 -0.05 -0.82
N VAL A 415 33.61 1.05 -0.49
CA VAL A 415 34.75 1.59 -1.25
C VAL A 415 34.35 1.83 -2.72
N GLY A 416 33.28 2.61 -2.91
CA GLY A 416 32.71 2.95 -4.22
C GLY A 416 33.67 3.69 -5.16
N PRO A 417 33.23 4.10 -6.37
CA PRO A 417 34.11 4.75 -7.34
C PRO A 417 34.83 5.99 -6.78
N LEU A 418 34.18 6.78 -5.90
CA LEU A 418 34.77 7.92 -5.17
C LEU A 418 35.57 8.87 -6.09
N GLY A 419 35.08 9.11 -7.32
CA GLY A 419 35.73 9.96 -8.32
C GLY A 419 36.92 9.33 -9.07
N ARG A 420 37.26 8.06 -8.81
CA ARG A 420 38.34 7.33 -9.49
C ARG A 420 37.91 6.88 -10.89
N SER A 421 38.88 6.81 -11.81
CA SER A 421 38.66 6.16 -13.10
C SER A 421 38.51 4.64 -12.95
N LYS A 422 37.81 3.97 -13.88
CA LYS A 422 37.61 2.51 -13.83
C LYS A 422 38.94 1.74 -13.75
N ALA A 423 39.96 2.16 -14.49
CA ALA A 423 41.28 1.52 -14.48
C ALA A 423 42.00 1.67 -13.13
N GLN A 424 41.88 2.85 -12.50
CA GLN A 424 42.48 3.14 -11.22
C GLN A 424 41.77 2.36 -10.10
N ALA A 425 40.44 2.32 -10.13
CA ALA A 425 39.65 1.48 -9.24
C ALA A 425 39.99 -0.02 -9.37
N ALA A 426 40.24 -0.52 -10.59
CA ALA A 426 40.64 -1.91 -10.81
C ALA A 426 42.03 -2.22 -10.26
N LYS A 427 42.98 -1.29 -10.39
CA LYS A 427 44.32 -1.42 -9.80
C LYS A 427 44.26 -1.44 -8.27
N ASP A 428 43.48 -0.54 -7.68
CA ASP A 428 43.26 -0.48 -6.23
C ASP A 428 42.59 -1.76 -5.73
N PHE A 429 41.60 -2.25 -6.46
CA PHE A 429 40.92 -3.51 -6.14
C PHE A 429 41.88 -4.70 -6.19
N LYS A 430 42.69 -4.84 -7.25
CA LYS A 430 43.68 -5.94 -7.36
C LYS A 430 44.70 -5.91 -6.22
N THR A 431 45.16 -4.72 -5.83
CA THR A 431 46.08 -4.54 -4.70
C THR A 431 45.45 -4.96 -3.38
N PHE A 432 44.20 -4.55 -3.15
CA PHE A 432 43.44 -4.92 -1.97
C PHE A 432 43.08 -6.42 -1.96
N TYR A 433 42.67 -6.98 -3.09
CA TYR A 433 42.29 -8.38 -3.21
C TYR A 433 43.44 -9.31 -2.82
N ALA A 434 44.67 -8.95 -3.20
CA ALA A 434 45.88 -9.68 -2.80
C ALA A 434 46.19 -9.59 -1.29
N SER A 435 45.61 -8.65 -0.55
CA SER A 435 45.80 -8.50 0.90
C SER A 435 44.76 -9.28 1.72
N ILE A 436 43.76 -9.90 1.08
CA ILE A 436 42.74 -10.67 1.78
C ILE A 436 43.36 -11.99 2.27
N PRO A 437 43.15 -12.40 3.54
CA PRO A 437 43.62 -13.68 4.04
C PRO A 437 43.05 -14.85 3.20
N ARG A 438 43.92 -15.78 2.79
CA ARG A 438 43.52 -16.90 1.91
C ARG A 438 42.48 -17.84 2.53
N ASN A 439 42.41 -17.88 3.85
CA ASN A 439 41.42 -18.64 4.60
C ASN A 439 40.04 -17.98 4.62
N ASP A 440 39.93 -16.68 4.31
CA ASP A 440 38.64 -16.00 4.21
C ASP A 440 37.92 -16.41 2.91
N LEU A 441 36.60 -16.57 3.03
CA LEU A 441 35.74 -16.90 1.90
C LEU A 441 35.43 -15.65 1.09
N GLN A 442 35.36 -15.82 -0.23
CA GLN A 442 35.18 -14.73 -1.17
C GLN A 442 34.09 -15.11 -2.17
N VAL A 443 33.07 -14.27 -2.28
CA VAL A 443 31.92 -14.45 -3.16
C VAL A 443 31.97 -13.38 -4.23
N PHE A 444 31.97 -13.79 -5.50
CA PHE A 444 31.68 -12.90 -6.62
C PHE A 444 30.29 -13.20 -7.13
N SER A 445 29.47 -12.17 -7.31
CA SER A 445 28.10 -12.30 -7.81
C SER A 445 27.83 -11.30 -8.92
N ASP A 446 27.03 -11.71 -9.89
CA ASP A 446 26.61 -10.89 -11.01
C ASP A 446 25.18 -11.25 -11.47
N GLY A 447 24.58 -10.38 -12.28
CA GLY A 447 23.25 -10.50 -12.84
C GLY A 447 23.26 -10.13 -14.31
N SER A 448 22.49 -10.86 -15.10
CA SER A 448 22.42 -10.64 -16.54
C SER A 448 20.98 -10.69 -17.01
N LYS A 449 20.71 -9.94 -18.08
CA LYS A 449 19.43 -9.95 -18.79
C LYS A 449 19.69 -10.35 -20.23
N SER A 450 18.98 -11.38 -20.69
CA SER A 450 19.10 -11.86 -22.06
C SER A 450 18.63 -10.80 -23.05
N GLU A 451 19.44 -10.51 -24.07
CA GLU A 451 19.10 -9.61 -25.18
C GLU A 451 18.09 -10.25 -26.18
N GLY A 452 17.75 -11.53 -25.99
CA GLY A 452 16.75 -12.24 -26.80
C GLY A 452 15.32 -11.71 -26.59
N LYS A 453 14.38 -12.16 -27.44
CA LYS A 453 12.97 -11.68 -27.51
C LYS A 453 12.20 -11.72 -26.18
N ASP A 454 12.63 -12.53 -25.22
CA ASP A 454 11.92 -12.75 -23.96
C ASP A 454 12.44 -11.88 -22.80
N GLY A 455 13.65 -11.30 -22.88
CA GLY A 455 14.16 -10.39 -21.83
C GLY A 455 14.30 -11.04 -20.45
N ALA A 456 14.54 -12.35 -20.39
CA ALA A 456 14.69 -13.11 -19.14
C ALA A 456 15.95 -12.67 -18.37
N THR A 457 15.81 -12.60 -17.05
CA THR A 457 16.86 -12.18 -16.13
C THR A 457 17.32 -13.37 -15.30
N GLY A 458 18.63 -13.50 -15.13
CA GLY A 458 19.26 -14.53 -14.29
C GLY A 458 20.44 -14.00 -13.51
N GLY A 459 20.78 -14.68 -12.42
CA GLY A 459 21.90 -14.35 -11.56
C GLY A 459 22.87 -15.51 -11.45
N GLY A 460 24.12 -15.19 -11.12
CA GLY A 460 25.17 -16.17 -10.93
C GLY A 460 26.13 -15.75 -9.83
N TYR A 461 26.66 -16.73 -9.10
CA TYR A 461 27.72 -16.49 -8.14
C TYR A 461 28.77 -17.59 -8.19
N ILE A 462 29.96 -17.22 -7.75
CA ILE A 462 31.04 -18.15 -7.40
C ILE A 462 31.49 -17.90 -5.97
N VAL A 463 31.93 -18.94 -5.30
CA VAL A 463 32.53 -18.89 -3.97
C VAL A 463 33.92 -19.47 -4.08
N THR A 464 34.90 -18.75 -3.56
CA THR A 464 36.32 -19.13 -3.58
C THR A 464 36.92 -19.08 -2.18
N GLN A 465 37.87 -19.99 -1.92
CA GLN A 465 38.67 -20.01 -0.70
C GLN A 465 40.02 -20.65 -1.03
N TYR A 466 41.12 -20.16 -0.46
CA TYR A 466 42.47 -20.61 -0.79
C TYR A 466 42.77 -20.63 -2.30
N ASP A 467 42.24 -19.63 -3.02
CA ASP A 467 42.37 -19.51 -4.48
C ASP A 467 41.71 -20.66 -5.28
N ILE A 468 40.82 -21.45 -4.65
CA ILE A 468 40.07 -22.55 -5.26
C ILE A 468 38.59 -22.19 -5.29
N GLU A 469 37.92 -22.47 -6.42
CA GLU A 469 36.46 -22.41 -6.52
C GLU A 469 35.83 -23.57 -5.71
N VAL A 470 35.10 -23.23 -4.65
CA VAL A 470 34.43 -24.21 -3.78
C VAL A 470 32.93 -24.33 -4.08
N ALA A 471 32.35 -23.34 -4.75
CA ALA A 471 30.99 -23.42 -5.28
C ALA A 471 30.79 -22.48 -6.46
N ARG A 472 29.95 -22.89 -7.42
CA ARG A 472 29.46 -22.05 -8.52
C ARG A 472 28.00 -22.39 -8.77
N HIS A 473 27.18 -21.38 -8.98
CA HIS A 473 25.78 -21.59 -9.29
C HIS A 473 25.23 -20.50 -10.22
N ALA A 474 24.36 -20.91 -11.13
CA ALA A 474 23.64 -20.07 -12.07
C ALA A 474 22.13 -20.35 -11.93
N PHE A 475 21.31 -19.30 -11.92
CA PHE A 475 19.85 -19.44 -11.75
C PHE A 475 19.07 -18.40 -12.55
N SER A 476 17.84 -18.74 -12.93
CA SER A 476 16.90 -17.84 -13.60
C SER A 476 15.93 -17.21 -12.61
N LEU A 477 15.62 -15.92 -12.79
CA LEU A 477 14.51 -15.22 -12.14
C LEU A 477 13.31 -15.02 -13.10
N GLY A 478 13.46 -15.39 -14.37
CA GLY A 478 12.42 -15.25 -15.39
C GLY A 478 12.25 -13.82 -15.90
N LEU A 479 11.05 -13.50 -16.37
CA LEU A 479 10.79 -12.29 -17.19
C LEU A 479 10.41 -11.05 -16.37
N ASN A 480 10.09 -11.21 -15.09
CA ASN A 480 9.53 -10.14 -14.25
C ASN A 480 10.54 -9.61 -13.22
N ALA A 481 11.84 -9.82 -13.46
CA ALA A 481 12.93 -9.37 -12.59
C ALA A 481 13.91 -8.51 -13.41
N GLU A 482 14.56 -7.55 -12.75
CA GLU A 482 15.62 -6.75 -13.34
C GLU A 482 17.00 -7.24 -12.92
N VAL A 483 18.05 -6.80 -13.63
CA VAL A 483 19.45 -7.16 -13.32
C VAL A 483 19.80 -6.87 -11.86
N PHE A 484 19.30 -5.75 -11.32
CA PHE A 484 19.41 -5.40 -9.91
C PHE A 484 18.91 -6.51 -8.97
N ASP A 485 17.77 -7.14 -9.27
CA ASP A 485 17.20 -8.20 -8.45
C ASP A 485 18.01 -9.49 -8.56
N ALA A 486 18.52 -9.79 -9.75
CA ALA A 486 19.39 -10.93 -9.98
C ALA A 486 20.72 -10.82 -9.22
N GLU A 487 21.36 -9.66 -9.24
CA GLU A 487 22.59 -9.41 -8.51
C GLU A 487 22.40 -9.47 -7.00
N ALA A 488 21.37 -8.81 -6.46
CA ALA A 488 21.06 -8.88 -5.04
C ALA A 488 20.79 -10.33 -4.61
N THR A 489 20.06 -11.08 -5.43
CA THR A 489 19.76 -12.50 -5.18
C THR A 489 21.03 -13.36 -5.27
N ALA A 490 21.92 -13.08 -6.22
CA ALA A 490 23.15 -13.82 -6.41
C ALA A 490 24.12 -13.58 -5.26
N ALA A 491 24.29 -12.34 -4.80
CA ALA A 491 25.08 -11.99 -3.63
C ALA A 491 24.57 -12.71 -2.37
N THR A 492 23.25 -12.72 -2.18
CA THR A 492 22.60 -13.34 -1.02
C THR A 492 22.69 -14.86 -1.05
N ARG A 493 22.42 -15.50 -2.19
CA ARG A 493 22.58 -16.95 -2.35
C ARG A 493 24.04 -17.38 -2.26
N GLY A 494 24.97 -16.57 -2.77
CA GLY A 494 26.40 -16.81 -2.65
C GLY A 494 26.87 -16.72 -1.21
N ALA A 495 26.37 -15.75 -0.44
CA ALA A 495 26.64 -15.65 0.99
C ALA A 495 26.10 -16.86 1.77
N ALA A 496 24.87 -17.29 1.47
CA ALA A 496 24.29 -18.50 2.06
C ALA A 496 25.10 -19.76 1.71
N ALA A 497 25.52 -19.89 0.45
CA ALA A 497 26.35 -21.01 0.00
C ALA A 497 27.72 -21.01 0.68
N ALA A 498 28.34 -19.85 0.87
CA ALA A 498 29.59 -19.71 1.59
C ALA A 498 29.44 -20.09 3.08
N LEU A 499 28.37 -19.66 3.73
CA LEU A 499 28.06 -20.04 5.12
C LEU A 499 27.84 -21.55 5.28
N ALA A 500 27.27 -22.22 4.27
CA ALA A 500 27.06 -23.65 4.26
C ALA A 500 28.34 -24.48 4.02
N GLN A 501 29.45 -23.86 3.60
CA GLN A 501 30.70 -24.58 3.36
C GLN A 501 31.29 -25.10 4.68
N PRO A 502 31.72 -26.38 4.76
CA PRO A 502 32.40 -26.90 5.95
C PRO A 502 33.65 -26.11 6.34
N SER A 503 34.28 -25.47 5.35
CA SER A 503 35.49 -24.65 5.48
C SER A 503 35.21 -23.22 5.99
N ALA A 504 33.95 -22.81 6.15
CA ALA A 504 33.59 -21.51 6.73
C ALA A 504 34.08 -21.33 8.17
N ARG A 505 34.36 -22.44 8.89
CA ARG A 505 34.94 -22.43 10.24
C ARG A 505 36.37 -21.88 10.29
N PHE A 506 37.08 -21.87 9.15
CA PHE A 506 38.47 -21.43 9.01
C PHE A 506 38.58 -19.95 8.62
N ALA A 507 37.53 -19.40 8.01
CA ALA A 507 37.47 -17.99 7.66
C ALA A 507 37.25 -17.16 8.92
N LYS A 508 37.80 -15.95 8.96
CA LYS A 508 37.34 -14.90 9.86
C LYS A 508 36.18 -14.17 9.19
N ASP A 509 36.46 -13.51 8.07
CA ASP A 509 35.51 -12.67 7.35
C ASP A 509 35.00 -13.36 6.07
N LEU A 510 33.83 -12.95 5.59
CA LEU A 510 33.30 -13.30 4.27
C LEU A 510 33.30 -12.05 3.41
N TRP A 511 33.99 -12.09 2.27
CA TRP A 511 34.03 -10.97 1.34
C TRP A 511 33.04 -11.17 0.21
N ILE A 512 32.27 -10.13 -0.10
CA ILE A 512 31.29 -10.15 -1.20
C ILE A 512 31.64 -9.04 -2.17
N PHE A 513 31.73 -9.43 -3.44
CA PHE A 513 32.15 -8.64 -4.57
C PHE A 513 31.07 -8.66 -5.65
N LEU A 514 30.66 -7.47 -6.07
CA LEU A 514 29.69 -7.26 -7.15
C LEU A 514 29.93 -5.88 -7.77
N ASP A 515 29.47 -5.69 -9.00
CA ASP A 515 29.76 -4.50 -9.79
C ASP A 515 28.58 -3.51 -9.90
N ASN A 516 27.36 -3.93 -9.55
CA ASN A 516 26.25 -3.00 -9.38
C ASN A 516 26.35 -2.23 -8.09
N TYR A 517 26.73 -0.97 -8.30
CA TYR A 517 26.95 -0.04 -7.23
C TYR A 517 25.71 0.15 -6.34
N GLU A 518 24.51 0.25 -6.90
CA GLU A 518 23.30 0.46 -6.08
C GLU A 518 22.96 -0.78 -5.23
N VAL A 519 23.25 -1.99 -5.71
CA VAL A 519 23.12 -3.20 -4.89
C VAL A 519 24.16 -3.18 -3.76
N THR A 520 25.42 -2.86 -4.05
CA THR A 520 26.48 -2.79 -3.01
C THR A 520 26.12 -1.86 -1.88
N LEU A 521 25.61 -0.65 -2.20
CA LEU A 521 25.27 0.36 -1.21
C LEU A 521 24.13 -0.11 -0.28
N ARG A 522 23.19 -0.90 -0.80
CA ARG A 522 22.01 -1.33 -0.05
C ARG A 522 22.21 -2.64 0.68
N LEU A 523 23.06 -3.51 0.15
CA LEU A 523 23.40 -4.79 0.75
C LEU A 523 24.01 -4.55 2.14
N GLY A 524 23.49 -5.27 3.14
CA GLY A 524 23.86 -5.06 4.54
C GLY A 524 23.10 -3.95 5.28
N SER A 525 22.05 -3.37 4.68
CA SER A 525 21.18 -2.39 5.33
C SER A 525 19.69 -2.71 5.09
N HIS A 526 18.81 -2.27 6.00
CA HIS A 526 17.37 -2.41 5.80
C HIS A 526 16.89 -1.54 4.64
N PHE A 527 16.18 -2.15 3.69
CA PHE A 527 15.76 -1.48 2.45
C PHE A 527 14.29 -1.72 2.09
N ASN A 528 13.50 -0.64 1.96
CA ASN A 528 12.06 -0.69 1.70
C ASN A 528 11.70 -0.51 0.21
N GLY A 529 12.53 -1.01 -0.69
CA GLY A 529 12.30 -0.92 -2.15
C GLY A 529 12.35 -2.28 -2.83
N SER A 530 12.81 -2.31 -4.09
CA SER A 530 12.94 -3.55 -4.84
C SER A 530 13.92 -4.52 -4.19
N SER A 531 13.63 -5.81 -4.29
CA SER A 531 14.36 -6.91 -3.65
C SER A 531 14.37 -6.86 -2.12
N GLN A 532 13.34 -6.31 -1.47
CA GLN A 532 13.31 -6.15 -0.01
C GLN A 532 13.55 -7.46 0.73
N SER A 533 12.84 -8.54 0.36
CA SER A 533 13.00 -9.83 1.03
C SER A 533 14.41 -10.39 0.89
N VAL A 534 15.06 -10.15 -0.25
CA VAL A 534 16.44 -10.59 -0.51
C VAL A 534 17.42 -9.84 0.39
N PHE A 535 17.24 -8.52 0.56
CA PHE A 535 18.06 -7.74 1.50
C PHE A 535 17.83 -8.15 2.96
N ASP A 536 16.59 -8.47 3.35
CA ASP A 536 16.29 -8.98 4.68
C ASP A 536 16.94 -10.36 4.91
N ASP A 537 16.84 -11.28 3.94
CA ASP A 537 17.52 -12.58 3.98
C ASP A 537 19.04 -12.42 4.12
N PHE A 538 19.63 -11.43 3.42
CA PHE A 538 21.05 -11.12 3.52
C PHE A 538 21.47 -10.66 4.92
N LEU A 539 20.63 -9.84 5.58
CA LEU A 539 20.89 -9.40 6.96
C LEU A 539 20.82 -10.58 7.94
N ASP A 540 19.88 -11.49 7.74
CA ASP A 540 19.80 -12.72 8.53
C ASP A 540 21.03 -13.61 8.35
N ILE A 541 21.51 -13.76 7.10
CA ILE A 541 22.77 -14.46 6.79
C ILE A 541 23.97 -13.75 7.44
N SER A 542 24.00 -12.42 7.46
CA SER A 542 25.06 -11.63 8.10
C SER A 542 25.13 -11.86 9.60
N ARG A 543 23.97 -11.94 10.27
CA ARG A 543 23.90 -12.31 11.70
C ARG A 543 24.31 -13.76 11.93
N ALA A 544 23.88 -14.68 11.06
CA ALA A 544 24.24 -16.09 11.14
C ALA A 544 25.74 -16.33 10.94
N TRP A 545 26.38 -15.56 10.06
CA TRP A 545 27.83 -15.61 9.85
C TRP A 545 28.60 -15.31 11.15
N ALA A 546 28.24 -14.25 11.87
CA ALA A 546 28.89 -13.89 13.13
C ALA A 546 28.72 -14.98 14.21
N GLN A 547 27.62 -15.73 14.17
CA GLN A 547 27.27 -16.78 15.14
C GLN A 547 27.69 -18.19 14.74
N ARG A 548 28.28 -18.37 13.55
CA ARG A 548 28.62 -19.70 13.02
C ARG A 548 29.67 -20.42 13.88
N PRO A 549 29.72 -21.76 13.84
CA PRO A 549 30.83 -22.53 14.40
C PRO A 549 32.16 -22.12 13.76
N ARG A 550 33.15 -21.75 14.59
CA ARG A 550 34.49 -21.31 14.16
C ARG A 550 35.56 -21.92 15.05
N LEU A 551 36.80 -21.91 14.59
CA LEU A 551 37.92 -22.34 15.42
C LEU A 551 38.05 -21.43 16.66
N PRO A 552 38.37 -21.99 17.85
CA PRO A 552 38.36 -21.22 19.11
C PRO A 552 39.24 -19.97 19.13
N HIS A 553 40.31 -19.95 18.34
CA HIS A 553 41.26 -18.83 18.26
C HIS A 553 40.86 -17.74 17.25
N LEU A 554 39.88 -18.00 16.37
CA LEU A 554 39.40 -16.99 15.42
C LEU A 554 38.36 -16.12 16.12
N PRO A 555 38.46 -14.77 16.08
CA PRO A 555 37.42 -13.88 16.59
C PRO A 555 36.13 -13.96 15.76
N PRO A 556 34.99 -13.42 16.24
CA PRO A 556 33.81 -13.27 15.40
C PRO A 556 34.18 -12.37 14.23
N GLY A 557 33.98 -12.85 13.01
CA GLY A 557 34.14 -12.03 11.82
C GLY A 557 32.81 -11.65 11.21
N GLU A 558 32.89 -10.83 10.18
CA GLU A 558 31.75 -10.14 9.57
C GLU A 558 31.66 -10.45 8.08
N ILE A 559 30.49 -10.21 7.49
CA ILE A 559 30.35 -10.15 6.03
C ILE A 559 30.72 -8.74 5.59
N ARG A 560 31.73 -8.63 4.73
CA ARG A 560 32.25 -7.37 4.19
C ARG A 560 31.89 -7.26 2.72
N ILE A 561 31.32 -6.12 2.34
CA ILE A 561 30.84 -5.88 0.98
C ILE A 561 31.77 -4.87 0.34
N ARG A 562 32.24 -5.14 -0.88
CA ARG A 562 33.08 -4.23 -1.63
C ARG A 562 32.68 -4.17 -3.09
N TRP A 563 32.57 -2.97 -3.62
CA TRP A 563 32.31 -2.76 -5.04
C TRP A 563 33.54 -3.13 -5.89
N VAL A 564 33.28 -3.78 -7.03
CA VAL A 564 34.30 -4.18 -8.00
C VAL A 564 33.97 -3.55 -9.36
N PRO A 565 34.96 -2.98 -10.07
CA PRO A 565 34.71 -2.46 -11.41
C PRO A 565 34.49 -3.60 -12.42
N GLY A 566 33.36 -3.59 -13.11
CA GLY A 566 33.06 -4.55 -14.17
C GLY A 566 33.97 -4.42 -15.42
N HIS A 567 34.12 -5.54 -16.13
CA HIS A 567 34.81 -5.69 -17.43
C HIS A 567 36.30 -5.28 -17.48
N LEU A 568 37.10 -5.64 -16.46
CA LEU A 568 38.53 -5.29 -16.36
C LEU A 568 39.46 -6.46 -16.00
N ASN A 569 39.17 -7.67 -16.51
CA ASN A 569 40.00 -8.88 -16.31
C ASN A 569 40.24 -9.20 -14.83
N ILE A 570 39.17 -9.21 -14.05
CA ILE A 570 39.15 -9.72 -12.67
C ILE A 570 38.49 -11.10 -12.76
N LEU A 571 39.31 -12.15 -12.66
CA LEU A 571 38.89 -13.54 -12.94
C LEU A 571 37.60 -13.94 -12.21
N GLY A 572 37.47 -13.57 -10.92
CA GLY A 572 36.27 -13.89 -10.15
C GLY A 572 35.00 -13.19 -10.66
N ASN A 573 35.11 -11.93 -11.07
CA ASN A 573 33.99 -11.17 -11.63
C ASN A 573 33.58 -11.71 -13.01
N GLU A 574 34.55 -12.09 -13.84
CA GLU A 574 34.27 -12.67 -15.16
C GLU A 574 33.62 -14.05 -15.07
N ALA A 575 34.03 -14.86 -14.09
CA ALA A 575 33.41 -16.15 -13.82
C ALA A 575 31.96 -15.99 -13.30
N ALA A 576 31.69 -14.96 -12.51
CA ALA A 576 30.34 -14.60 -12.07
C ALA A 576 29.47 -14.08 -13.23
N ASP A 577 29.98 -13.18 -14.08
CA ASP A 577 29.31 -12.70 -15.31
C ASP A 577 28.92 -13.87 -16.22
N LYS A 578 29.86 -14.82 -16.42
CA LYS A 578 29.57 -16.04 -17.17
C LYS A 578 28.44 -16.85 -16.53
N ALA A 579 28.46 -17.03 -15.22
CA ALA A 579 27.39 -17.75 -14.50
C ALA A 579 26.05 -17.01 -14.58
N ALA A 580 26.04 -15.68 -14.54
CA ALA A 580 24.84 -14.87 -14.67
C ALA A 580 24.22 -14.98 -16.08
N LYS A 581 25.05 -14.97 -17.13
CA LYS A 581 24.63 -15.22 -18.52
C LYS A 581 24.07 -16.63 -18.71
N GLU A 582 24.72 -17.64 -18.13
CA GLU A 582 24.19 -19.02 -18.06
C GLU A 582 22.82 -19.01 -17.37
N GLY A 583 22.68 -18.31 -16.25
CA GLY A 583 21.43 -18.18 -15.49
C GLY A 583 20.30 -17.51 -16.27
N ALA A 584 20.60 -16.46 -17.05
CA ALA A 584 19.63 -15.76 -17.89
C ALA A 584 19.16 -16.62 -19.09
N ALA A 585 19.95 -17.60 -19.50
CA ALA A 585 19.58 -18.58 -20.53
C ALA A 585 18.79 -19.77 -19.98
N LEU A 586 18.75 -19.99 -18.66
CA LEU A 586 17.96 -21.05 -18.04
C LEU A 586 16.45 -20.74 -18.14
N PRO A 587 15.62 -21.80 -18.24
CA PRO A 587 14.17 -21.62 -18.25
C PRO A 587 13.70 -20.93 -16.97
N PRO A 588 12.65 -20.09 -17.03
CA PRO A 588 12.12 -19.42 -15.86
C PRO A 588 11.71 -20.47 -14.81
N PRO A 589 11.93 -20.17 -13.51
CA PRO A 589 11.58 -21.09 -12.45
C PRO A 589 10.08 -21.43 -12.53
N LEU A 590 9.75 -22.72 -12.40
CA LEU A 590 8.36 -23.16 -12.27
C LEU A 590 7.76 -22.40 -11.08
N ILE A 591 6.74 -21.58 -11.33
CA ILE A 591 6.02 -20.86 -10.28
C ILE A 591 5.40 -21.93 -9.38
N ARG A 592 6.09 -22.30 -8.29
CA ARG A 592 5.45 -22.96 -7.16
C ARG A 592 4.44 -21.93 -6.65
N SER A 593 3.15 -22.21 -6.83
CA SER A 593 2.11 -21.55 -6.08
C SER A 593 2.55 -21.57 -4.61
N ALA A 594 2.77 -20.40 -4.03
CA ALA A 594 3.09 -20.30 -2.61
C ALA A 594 2.03 -21.06 -1.80
N PRO A 595 2.41 -21.74 -0.70
CA PRO A 595 1.49 -22.49 0.14
C PRO A 595 0.36 -21.61 0.70
#